data_AF-V5H1H6-F1
#
_entry.id   AF-V5H1H6-F1
#
_cell.length_a   1.000
_cell.length_b   1.000
_cell.length_c   1.000
_cell.angle_alpha   90.00
_cell.angle_beta   90.00
_cell.angle_gamma   90.00
#
_symmetry.space_group_name_H-M   'P 1'
#
loop_
_entity.id
_entity.type
_entity.pdbx_description
1 polymer ?
#
loop_
_entity_poly.entity_id
_entity_poly.type
_entity_poly.pdbx_seq_one_letter_code
_entity_poly.pdbx_strand_id
1 'polypeptide(L)'
;KIQTHTRQPPEGLGNIIDILRQNHETSFFGERAPIGPTVHIHNGILQVRAPNYEDPPGLVEKTDFLLRDWISIYNSQHQGRDSTKAFSMFVHQMNVHGILKTDDLITRFFRLSTQLCVETVYRILADKSTPNVSLTRPKCYHTLDAFVRLVALLVKHSGDANNTTTKIHLLNKVLGIVAGCLLQDHDTRATEFQQLPYQRIFTMLFLELNAPEPVLEAINFHVLTAYCHTLHILRPSKAAAFCYAWLELVSHRVFMGRMLASAPQQKCWPLYAQLLIDLFKYLAPFLRNAELAKPVTMLYKGTLRVLLVLLHDFPEFLCDYHYGFCDVIPPNCIQMRNLILSAFPRNMRLPDPFTPNLKVDMLPEISYNPRILTNFSLMITPTQFKKDLDSYLKARAPVTFLSELRSNLQVSNEPGVRYNIPL
;
A
#
# COMPACT_ATOMS: atom_id res chain seq x y z
N LYS A 1 34.89 -6.64 -33.20
CA LYS A 1 34.86 -7.12 -31.80
C LYS A 1 34.34 -5.98 -30.93
N ILE A 2 33.04 -5.97 -30.62
CA ILE A 2 32.40 -4.94 -29.79
C ILE A 2 32.46 -5.44 -28.35
N GLN A 3 33.20 -4.75 -27.49
CA GLN A 3 33.24 -5.03 -26.05
C GLN A 3 31.95 -4.52 -25.40
N THR A 4 31.19 -5.45 -24.83
CA THR A 4 30.05 -5.22 -23.96
C THR A 4 30.54 -4.74 -22.59
N HIS A 5 30.52 -3.43 -22.35
CA HIS A 5 30.65 -2.89 -20.99
C HIS A 5 29.31 -2.97 -20.27
N THR A 6 29.16 -3.97 -19.41
CA THR A 6 28.14 -4.02 -18.37
C THR A 6 28.50 -2.97 -17.32
N ARG A 7 27.80 -1.83 -17.29
CA ARG A 7 27.94 -0.83 -16.22
C ARG A 7 27.51 -1.46 -14.89
N GLN A 8 28.40 -1.43 -13.90
CA GLN A 8 28.09 -1.77 -12.52
C GLN A 8 26.98 -0.83 -11.99
N PRO A 9 26.08 -1.31 -11.11
CA PRO A 9 25.09 -0.44 -10.47
C PRO A 9 25.81 0.63 -9.63
N PRO A 10 25.32 1.88 -9.58
CA PRO A 10 25.97 2.94 -8.84
C PRO A 10 26.00 2.60 -7.34
N GLU A 11 27.19 2.59 -6.75
CA GLU A 11 27.48 2.22 -5.35
C GLU A 11 26.66 3.04 -4.33
N GLY A 12 26.09 4.18 -4.72
CA GLY A 12 25.27 5.03 -3.86
C GLY A 12 23.84 4.52 -3.58
N LEU A 13 23.28 3.62 -4.40
CA LEU A 13 21.90 3.12 -4.21
C LEU A 13 21.76 2.28 -2.93
N GLY A 14 22.76 1.45 -2.63
CA GLY A 14 22.80 0.63 -1.41
C GLY A 14 22.81 1.48 -0.15
N ASN A 15 23.71 2.46 -0.11
CA ASN A 15 23.81 3.40 1.02
C ASN A 15 22.51 4.19 1.23
N ILE A 16 21.80 4.61 0.17
CA ILE A 16 20.51 5.31 0.31
C ILE A 16 19.41 4.37 0.84
N ILE A 17 19.38 3.10 0.43
CA ILE A 17 18.44 2.11 0.98
C ILE A 17 18.71 1.86 2.46
N ASP A 18 19.98 1.83 2.88
CA ASP A 18 20.34 1.65 4.29
C ASP A 18 20.07 2.91 5.13
N ILE A 19 20.29 4.11 4.57
CA ILE A 19 19.89 5.39 5.19
C ILE A 19 18.35 5.48 5.32
N LEU A 20 17.61 5.01 4.32
CA LEU A 20 16.14 4.89 4.40
C LEU A 20 15.69 3.95 5.53
N ARG A 21 16.47 2.89 5.82
CA ARG A 21 16.23 2.00 6.98
C ARG A 21 16.58 2.68 8.30
N GLN A 22 17.63 3.50 8.35
CA GLN A 22 18.18 4.11 9.58
C GLN A 22 17.51 5.42 10.01
N ASN A 23 17.04 6.28 9.09
CA ASN A 23 16.42 7.59 9.42
C ASN A 23 14.99 7.50 9.99
N HIS A 24 14.64 6.41 10.66
CA HIS A 24 13.34 6.21 11.30
C HIS A 24 13.41 6.49 12.80
N GLU A 25 13.23 7.73 13.23
CA GLU A 25 12.74 8.07 14.58
C GLU A 25 11.74 9.22 14.47
N THR A 26 10.44 8.98 14.51
CA THR A 26 9.70 8.87 15.79
C THR A 26 8.68 7.73 15.73
N SER A 27 8.72 6.87 16.75
CA SER A 27 7.83 5.73 16.94
C SER A 27 6.35 6.12 16.93
N PHE A 28 5.66 5.80 15.83
CA PHE A 28 4.27 5.31 15.92
C PHE A 28 4.21 3.80 16.20
N PHE A 29 5.36 3.12 16.11
CA PHE A 29 5.58 1.78 16.66
C PHE A 29 6.15 1.95 18.08
N GLY A 30 5.31 2.36 19.02
CA GLY A 30 5.58 2.06 20.43
C GLY A 30 5.37 0.56 20.65
N GLU A 31 6.10 -0.03 21.59
CA GLU A 31 5.95 -1.40 22.12
C GLU A 31 4.55 -1.73 22.70
N ARG A 32 3.53 -0.95 22.36
CA ARG A 32 2.14 -1.25 22.70
C ARG A 32 1.59 -2.21 21.67
N ALA A 33 0.96 -3.29 22.15
CA ALA A 33 0.12 -4.16 21.32
C ALA A 33 -0.76 -3.27 20.42
N PRO A 34 -0.88 -3.56 19.12
CA PRO A 34 -1.66 -2.73 18.21
C PRO A 34 -3.09 -2.67 18.74
N ILE A 35 -3.56 -1.50 19.17
CA ILE A 35 -4.94 -1.27 19.61
C ILE A 35 -5.70 -0.71 18.40
N GLY A 36 -6.77 -1.39 17.98
CA GLY A 36 -7.67 -0.88 16.94
C GLY A 36 -8.04 -1.90 15.85
N PRO A 37 -8.63 -1.47 14.73
CA PRO A 37 -9.17 -2.36 13.69
C PRO A 37 -8.11 -3.20 12.96
N THR A 38 -6.83 -2.93 13.18
CA THR A 38 -5.69 -3.62 12.54
C THR A 38 -5.07 -4.73 13.40
N VAL A 39 -5.59 -4.99 14.60
CA VAL A 39 -5.05 -6.00 15.54
C VAL A 39 -4.85 -7.35 14.83
N HIS A 40 -5.87 -7.82 14.12
CA HIS A 40 -5.83 -9.13 13.45
C HIS A 40 -4.81 -9.20 12.31
N ILE A 41 -4.57 -8.09 11.60
CA ILE A 41 -3.51 -8.01 10.57
C ILE A 41 -2.15 -8.16 11.25
N HIS A 42 -1.89 -7.38 12.29
CA HIS A 42 -0.62 -7.42 13.01
C HIS A 42 -0.38 -8.77 13.68
N ASN A 43 -1.42 -9.36 14.30
CA ASN A 43 -1.32 -10.70 14.89
C ASN A 43 -0.96 -11.75 13.82
N GLY A 44 -1.56 -11.68 12.63
CA GLY A 44 -1.18 -12.55 11.51
C GLY A 44 0.29 -12.40 11.12
N ILE A 45 0.80 -11.17 11.04
CA ILE A 45 2.21 -10.89 10.73
C ILE A 45 3.13 -11.43 11.82
N LEU A 46 2.81 -11.14 13.09
CA LEU A 46 3.61 -11.55 14.25
C LEU A 46 3.67 -13.07 14.37
N GLN A 47 2.57 -13.78 14.12
CA GLN A 47 2.54 -15.25 14.16
C GLN A 47 3.43 -15.87 13.08
N VAL A 48 3.47 -15.30 11.87
CA VAL A 48 4.37 -15.79 10.81
C VAL A 48 5.83 -15.53 11.15
N ARG A 49 6.12 -14.37 11.75
CA ARG A 49 7.49 -13.95 12.08
C ARG A 49 7.94 -14.35 13.48
N ALA A 50 7.16 -15.16 14.20
CA ALA A 50 7.47 -15.55 15.57
C ALA A 50 8.73 -16.45 15.58
N PRO A 51 9.74 -16.14 16.42
CA PRO A 51 10.89 -17.01 16.59
C PRO A 51 10.43 -18.35 17.19
N ASN A 52 10.94 -19.47 16.66
CA ASN A 52 10.62 -20.84 17.10
C ASN A 52 9.16 -21.29 16.88
N TYR A 53 8.49 -20.79 15.84
CA TYR A 53 7.14 -21.24 15.47
C TYR A 53 7.15 -22.56 14.69
N GLU A 54 7.60 -23.64 15.33
CA GLU A 54 7.64 -24.99 14.72
C GLU A 54 6.24 -25.55 14.48
N ASP A 55 6.06 -26.22 13.34
CA ASP A 55 4.79 -26.86 12.99
C ASP A 55 4.63 -28.23 13.65
N PRO A 56 3.42 -28.56 14.14
CA PRO A 56 3.11 -29.90 14.60
C PRO A 56 3.49 -30.96 13.55
N PRO A 57 4.06 -32.11 13.96
CA PRO A 57 4.42 -33.18 13.03
C PRO A 57 3.23 -33.59 12.14
N GLY A 58 3.49 -33.72 10.84
CA GLY A 58 2.46 -34.09 9.87
C GLY A 58 1.56 -32.94 9.38
N LEU A 59 1.67 -31.72 9.94
CA LEU A 59 0.82 -30.61 9.54
C LEU A 59 1.16 -30.09 8.13
N VAL A 60 2.44 -30.09 7.77
CA VAL A 60 2.91 -29.64 6.44
C VAL A 60 2.35 -30.56 5.36
N GLU A 61 2.45 -31.87 5.55
CA GLU A 61 1.96 -32.89 4.63
C GLU A 61 0.43 -32.84 4.51
N LYS A 62 -0.28 -32.66 5.63
CA LYS A 62 -1.74 -32.47 5.61
C LYS A 62 -2.13 -31.20 4.84
N THR A 63 -1.39 -30.12 5.03
CA THR A 63 -1.67 -28.85 4.35
C THR A 63 -1.39 -28.96 2.85
N ASP A 64 -0.27 -29.57 2.45
CA ASP A 64 0.06 -29.82 1.04
C ASP A 64 -0.98 -30.73 0.37
N PHE A 65 -1.40 -31.80 1.05
CA PHE A 65 -2.45 -32.69 0.57
C PHE A 65 -3.77 -31.93 0.32
N LEU A 66 -4.27 -31.20 1.31
CA LEU A 66 -5.51 -30.43 1.20
C LEU A 66 -5.41 -29.34 0.12
N LEU A 67 -4.28 -28.63 0.06
CA LEU A 67 -4.08 -27.59 -0.94
C LEU A 67 -4.08 -28.17 -2.36
N ARG A 68 -3.40 -29.30 -2.59
CA ARG A 68 -3.40 -29.99 -3.89
C ARG A 68 -4.78 -30.50 -4.29
N ASP A 69 -5.52 -31.06 -3.33
CA ASP A 69 -6.89 -31.52 -3.58
C ASP A 69 -7.79 -30.34 -3.98
N TRP A 70 -7.71 -29.22 -3.26
CA TRP A 70 -8.44 -28.00 -3.62
C TRP A 70 -8.04 -27.46 -5.00
N ILE A 71 -6.75 -27.44 -5.33
CA ILE A 71 -6.28 -27.02 -6.66
C ILE A 71 -6.88 -27.93 -7.73
N SER A 72 -6.90 -29.25 -7.53
CA SER A 72 -7.52 -30.19 -8.46
C SER A 72 -9.03 -29.93 -8.63
N ILE A 73 -9.74 -29.74 -7.51
CA ILE A 73 -11.15 -29.39 -7.49
C ILE A 73 -11.40 -28.09 -8.26
N TYR A 74 -10.65 -27.02 -7.96
CA TYR A 74 -10.82 -25.72 -8.60
C TYR A 74 -10.64 -25.78 -10.12
N ASN A 75 -9.62 -26.51 -10.60
CA ASN A 75 -9.32 -26.58 -12.03
C ASN A 75 -10.17 -27.58 -12.80
N SER A 76 -10.76 -28.57 -12.14
CA SER A 76 -11.73 -29.48 -12.78
C SER A 76 -13.08 -28.79 -13.06
N GLN A 77 -13.43 -27.75 -12.31
CA GLN A 77 -14.70 -27.04 -12.37
C GLN A 77 -14.77 -26.08 -13.58
N HIS A 78 -15.09 -26.61 -14.76
CA HIS A 78 -15.20 -25.78 -15.97
C HIS A 78 -16.47 -24.92 -16.05
N GLN A 79 -17.49 -25.08 -15.19
CA GLN A 79 -18.73 -24.29 -15.23
C GLN A 79 -19.38 -24.17 -13.83
N GLY A 80 -19.62 -22.92 -13.37
CA GLY A 80 -19.84 -22.52 -11.97
C GLY A 80 -21.00 -23.11 -11.14
N ARG A 81 -21.71 -24.15 -11.61
CA ARG A 81 -22.83 -24.77 -10.86
C ARG A 81 -22.39 -25.70 -9.71
N ASP A 82 -21.20 -26.30 -9.77
CA ASP A 82 -20.73 -27.26 -8.76
C ASP A 82 -19.82 -26.66 -7.66
N SER A 83 -19.56 -25.34 -7.71
CA SER A 83 -18.52 -24.71 -6.89
C SER A 83 -18.86 -24.68 -5.39
N THR A 84 -20.13 -24.46 -5.03
CA THR A 84 -20.57 -24.42 -3.62
C THR A 84 -20.57 -25.81 -2.99
N LYS A 85 -21.00 -26.84 -3.72
CA LYS A 85 -20.98 -28.23 -3.24
C LYS A 85 -19.54 -28.70 -3.02
N ALA A 86 -18.68 -28.46 -3.99
CA ALA A 86 -17.26 -28.78 -3.90
C ALA A 86 -16.58 -28.06 -2.72
N PHE A 87 -16.90 -26.78 -2.51
CA PHE A 87 -16.42 -26.03 -1.35
C PHE A 87 -16.91 -26.61 -0.02
N SER A 88 -18.20 -26.95 0.11
CA SER A 88 -18.73 -27.58 1.34
C SER A 88 -18.06 -28.92 1.65
N MET A 89 -17.80 -29.74 0.62
CA MET A 89 -17.07 -31.01 0.77
C MET A 89 -15.62 -30.77 1.20
N PHE A 90 -14.95 -29.78 0.63
CA PHE A 90 -13.59 -29.43 0.99
C PHE A 90 -13.49 -28.91 2.44
N VAL A 91 -14.42 -28.04 2.87
CA VAL A 91 -14.49 -27.58 4.27
C VAL A 91 -14.71 -28.75 5.23
N HIS A 92 -15.53 -29.72 4.85
CA HIS A 92 -15.70 -30.94 5.62
C HIS A 92 -14.39 -31.73 5.74
N GLN A 93 -13.64 -31.91 4.65
CA GLN A 93 -12.30 -32.54 4.71
C GLN A 93 -11.34 -31.76 5.62
N MET A 94 -11.30 -30.42 5.52
CA MET A 94 -10.48 -29.60 6.43
C MET A 94 -10.82 -29.86 7.91
N ASN A 95 -12.11 -30.03 8.23
CA ASN A 95 -12.55 -30.36 9.58
C ASN A 95 -12.13 -31.77 10.00
N VAL A 96 -12.30 -32.78 9.13
CA VAL A 96 -11.87 -34.17 9.38
C VAL A 96 -10.35 -34.27 9.60
N HIS A 97 -9.56 -33.54 8.82
CA HIS A 97 -8.11 -33.43 9.00
C HIS A 97 -7.70 -32.60 10.23
N GLY A 98 -8.65 -31.99 10.93
CA GLY A 98 -8.46 -31.26 12.17
C GLY A 98 -7.91 -29.85 12.01
N ILE A 99 -7.88 -29.30 10.81
CA ILE A 99 -7.33 -27.96 10.53
C ILE A 99 -8.17 -26.86 11.16
N LEU A 100 -9.49 -27.05 11.23
CA LEU A 100 -10.44 -26.05 11.74
C LEU A 100 -10.65 -26.11 13.26
N LYS A 101 -9.85 -26.90 13.99
CA LYS A 101 -10.04 -27.13 15.44
C LYS A 101 -9.67 -25.93 16.30
N THR A 102 -8.60 -25.22 15.93
CA THR A 102 -8.08 -24.10 16.72
C THR A 102 -7.70 -22.94 15.82
N ASP A 103 -7.76 -21.73 16.37
CA ASP A 103 -7.33 -20.52 15.68
C ASP A 103 -5.85 -20.59 15.25
N ASP A 104 -5.01 -21.26 16.03
CA ASP A 104 -3.58 -21.52 15.73
C ASP A 104 -3.40 -22.44 14.51
N LEU A 105 -4.13 -23.55 14.43
CA LEU A 105 -4.07 -24.46 13.27
C LEU A 105 -4.57 -23.79 11.99
N ILE A 106 -5.59 -22.93 12.10
CA ILE A 106 -6.06 -22.11 10.98
C ILE A 106 -4.97 -21.13 10.52
N THR A 107 -4.28 -20.45 11.45
CA THR A 107 -3.11 -19.60 11.10
C THR A 107 -2.07 -20.39 10.32
N ARG A 108 -1.65 -21.54 10.87
CA ARG A 108 -0.60 -22.38 10.28
C ARG A 108 -1.00 -22.87 8.91
N PHE A 109 -2.25 -23.28 8.72
CA PHE A 109 -2.77 -23.70 7.42
C PHE A 109 -2.64 -22.60 6.36
N PHE A 110 -3.05 -21.36 6.66
CA PHE A 110 -2.91 -20.26 5.71
C PHE A 110 -1.45 -19.87 5.47
N ARG A 111 -0.62 -19.89 6.51
CA ARG A 111 0.82 -19.61 6.39
C ARG A 111 1.49 -20.64 5.48
N LEU A 112 1.32 -21.93 5.79
CA LEU A 112 1.87 -23.04 5.01
C LEU A 112 1.33 -23.05 3.59
N SER A 113 0.03 -22.81 3.39
CA SER A 113 -0.56 -22.73 2.05
C SER A 113 0.06 -21.59 1.23
N THR A 114 0.27 -20.42 1.85
CA THR A 114 0.92 -19.28 1.21
C THR A 114 2.36 -19.63 0.82
N GLN A 115 3.13 -20.22 1.75
CA GLN A 115 4.52 -20.64 1.51
C GLN A 115 4.61 -21.70 0.40
N LEU A 116 3.75 -22.72 0.40
CA LEU A 116 3.70 -23.74 -0.65
C LEU A 116 3.37 -23.15 -2.03
N CYS A 117 2.44 -22.19 -2.09
CA CYS A 117 2.14 -21.47 -3.33
C CYS A 117 3.35 -20.66 -3.81
N VAL A 118 4.03 -19.95 -2.90
CA VAL A 118 5.22 -19.16 -3.19
C VAL A 118 6.36 -20.05 -3.68
N GLU A 119 6.68 -21.14 -2.98
CA GLU A 119 7.72 -22.11 -3.39
C GLU A 119 7.42 -22.74 -4.76
N THR A 120 6.14 -23.00 -5.05
CA THR A 120 5.72 -23.48 -6.38
C THR A 120 6.06 -22.45 -7.46
N VAL A 121 5.81 -21.17 -7.21
CA VAL A 121 6.17 -20.09 -8.14
C VAL A 121 7.68 -19.98 -8.31
N TYR A 122 8.46 -20.00 -7.23
CA TYR A 122 9.93 -20.01 -7.34
C TYR A 122 10.43 -21.17 -8.19
N ARG A 123 9.90 -22.38 -7.97
CA ARG A 123 10.26 -23.57 -8.77
C ARG A 123 9.93 -23.39 -10.25
N ILE A 124 8.74 -22.87 -10.57
CA ILE A 124 8.32 -22.61 -11.95
C ILE A 124 9.20 -21.55 -12.61
N LEU A 125 9.59 -20.50 -11.89
CA LEU A 125 10.45 -19.43 -12.41
C LEU A 125 11.92 -19.87 -12.55
N ALA A 126 12.38 -20.79 -11.71
CA ALA A 126 13.72 -21.37 -11.78
C ALA A 126 13.86 -22.39 -12.92
N ASP A 127 12.76 -22.97 -13.39
CA ASP A 127 12.75 -23.95 -14.47
C ASP A 127 13.10 -23.32 -15.83
N LYS A 128 14.36 -23.52 -16.25
CA LYS A 128 14.90 -23.03 -17.52
C LYS A 128 14.41 -23.81 -18.75
N SER A 129 13.66 -24.90 -18.58
CA SER A 129 13.15 -25.73 -19.70
C SER A 129 12.15 -24.99 -20.58
N THR A 130 11.45 -23.99 -20.03
CA THR A 130 10.50 -23.15 -20.75
C THR A 130 11.07 -21.74 -20.93
N PRO A 131 11.79 -21.44 -22.03
CA PRO A 131 12.45 -20.14 -22.23
C PRO A 131 11.47 -18.97 -22.44
N ASN A 132 10.18 -19.25 -22.68
CA ASN A 132 9.18 -18.21 -22.95
C ASN A 132 8.41 -17.82 -21.69
N VAL A 133 8.75 -16.65 -21.13
CA VAL A 133 8.12 -16.04 -19.94
C VAL A 133 6.58 -15.92 -20.06
N SER A 134 6.06 -15.77 -21.28
CA SER A 134 4.61 -15.69 -21.54
C SER A 134 3.87 -16.99 -21.19
N LEU A 135 4.53 -18.14 -21.35
CA LEU A 135 3.97 -19.46 -21.04
C LEU A 135 4.20 -19.86 -19.57
N THR A 136 5.18 -19.24 -18.90
CA THR A 136 5.52 -19.53 -17.50
C THR A 136 4.54 -18.90 -16.51
N ARG A 137 4.07 -17.66 -16.77
CA ARG A 137 3.16 -16.94 -15.86
C ARG A 137 1.80 -17.62 -15.65
N PRO A 138 1.10 -18.12 -16.69
CA PRO A 138 -0.16 -18.84 -16.50
C PRO A 138 -0.03 -20.06 -15.58
N LYS A 139 1.12 -20.77 -15.62
CA LYS A 139 1.38 -21.90 -14.73
C LYS A 139 1.46 -21.47 -13.26
N CYS A 140 2.07 -20.31 -12.97
CA CYS A 140 2.07 -19.73 -11.63
C CYS A 140 0.65 -19.38 -11.16
N TYR A 141 -0.17 -18.81 -12.05
CA TYR A 141 -1.53 -18.36 -11.71
C TYR A 141 -2.46 -19.51 -11.34
N HIS A 142 -2.30 -20.68 -11.96
CA HIS A 142 -3.11 -21.86 -11.68
C HIS A 142 -3.20 -22.22 -10.19
N THR A 143 -2.06 -22.24 -9.49
CA THR A 143 -2.01 -22.53 -8.04
C THR A 143 -2.46 -21.34 -7.20
N LEU A 144 -2.06 -20.13 -7.58
CA LEU A 144 -2.37 -18.91 -6.81
C LEU A 144 -3.86 -18.58 -6.84
N ASP A 145 -4.50 -18.67 -8.01
CA ASP A 145 -5.92 -18.35 -8.19
C ASP A 145 -6.82 -19.35 -7.44
N ALA A 146 -6.44 -20.63 -7.44
CA ALA A 146 -7.12 -21.65 -6.64
C ALA A 146 -7.04 -21.31 -5.13
N PHE A 147 -5.85 -20.98 -4.62
CA PHE A 147 -5.67 -20.58 -3.22
C PHE A 147 -6.48 -19.32 -2.88
N VAL A 148 -6.45 -18.30 -3.74
CA VAL A 148 -7.24 -17.08 -3.59
C VAL A 148 -8.74 -17.40 -3.53
N ARG A 149 -9.23 -18.27 -4.41
CA ARG A 149 -10.64 -18.67 -4.41
C ARG A 149 -11.02 -19.36 -3.11
N LEU A 150 -10.16 -20.22 -2.57
CA LEU A 150 -10.38 -20.85 -1.26
C LEU A 150 -10.52 -19.78 -0.16
N VAL A 151 -9.57 -18.84 -0.09
CA VAL A 151 -9.60 -17.75 0.89
C VAL A 151 -10.88 -16.92 0.77
N ALA A 152 -11.25 -16.52 -0.45
CA ALA A 152 -12.46 -15.73 -0.68
C ALA A 152 -13.71 -16.48 -0.23
N LEU A 153 -13.83 -17.77 -0.54
CA LEU A 153 -14.97 -18.60 -0.11
C LEU A 153 -15.00 -18.80 1.41
N LEU A 154 -13.85 -19.02 2.05
CA LEU A 154 -13.75 -19.13 3.51
C LEU A 154 -14.15 -17.82 4.21
N VAL A 155 -13.75 -16.66 3.68
CA VAL A 155 -14.18 -15.36 4.20
C VAL A 155 -15.68 -15.17 4.04
N LYS A 156 -16.25 -15.44 2.85
CA LYS A 156 -17.69 -15.29 2.60
C LYS A 156 -18.55 -16.16 3.53
N HIS A 157 -18.14 -17.41 3.73
CA HIS A 157 -18.88 -18.39 4.53
C HIS A 157 -18.42 -18.48 6.00
N SER A 158 -17.57 -17.56 6.47
CA SER A 158 -17.11 -17.54 7.86
C SER A 158 -18.21 -17.07 8.81
N GLY A 159 -18.68 -17.96 9.68
CA GLY A 159 -19.81 -17.68 10.57
C GLY A 159 -21.12 -17.49 9.80
N ASP A 160 -22.16 -17.07 10.52
CA ASP A 160 -23.50 -16.89 9.94
C ASP A 160 -23.53 -15.79 8.87
N ALA A 161 -24.58 -15.81 8.03
CA ALA A 161 -24.77 -14.84 6.95
C ALA A 161 -24.78 -13.38 7.47
N ASN A 162 -25.33 -13.15 8.66
CA ASN A 162 -25.45 -11.83 9.28
C ASN A 162 -24.24 -11.44 10.14
N ASN A 163 -23.33 -12.38 10.43
CA ASN A 163 -22.16 -12.11 11.26
C ASN A 163 -21.02 -11.56 10.39
N THR A 164 -20.97 -10.24 10.23
CA THR A 164 -19.92 -9.57 9.47
C THR A 164 -18.57 -9.58 10.21
N THR A 165 -18.59 -9.60 11.54
CA THR A 165 -17.40 -9.52 12.39
C THR A 165 -16.45 -10.69 12.17
N THR A 166 -16.95 -11.93 12.16
CA THR A 166 -16.10 -13.12 11.93
C THR A 166 -15.44 -13.11 10.55
N LYS A 167 -16.19 -12.67 9.53
CA LYS A 167 -15.67 -12.52 8.15
C LYS A 167 -14.54 -11.49 8.09
N ILE A 168 -14.73 -10.34 8.75
CA ILE A 168 -13.74 -9.26 8.83
C ILE A 168 -12.49 -9.73 9.61
N HIS A 169 -12.66 -10.44 10.73
CA HIS A 169 -11.54 -10.96 11.50
C HIS A 169 -10.71 -11.97 10.68
N LEU A 170 -11.37 -12.90 10.00
CA LEU A 170 -10.70 -13.87 9.14
C LEU A 170 -9.97 -13.18 7.98
N LEU A 171 -10.60 -12.21 7.32
CA LEU A 171 -9.96 -11.43 6.27
C LEU A 171 -8.68 -10.73 6.75
N ASN A 172 -8.79 -9.97 7.84
CA ASN A 172 -7.64 -9.26 8.40
C ASN A 172 -6.51 -10.22 8.80
N LYS A 173 -6.88 -11.37 9.38
CA LYS A 173 -5.92 -12.41 9.76
C LYS A 173 -5.19 -12.98 8.55
N VAL A 174 -5.91 -13.35 7.48
CA VAL A 174 -5.29 -13.88 6.26
C VAL A 174 -4.42 -12.84 5.57
N LEU A 175 -4.87 -11.58 5.45
CA LEU A 175 -4.05 -10.50 4.90
C LEU A 175 -2.76 -10.29 5.72
N GLY A 176 -2.87 -10.35 7.05
CA GLY A 176 -1.73 -10.31 7.96
C GLY A 176 -0.76 -11.47 7.76
N ILE A 177 -1.26 -12.70 7.63
CA ILE A 177 -0.44 -13.89 7.37
C ILE A 177 0.29 -13.77 6.03
N VAL A 178 -0.40 -13.37 4.95
CA VAL A 178 0.22 -13.20 3.63
C VAL A 178 1.27 -12.07 3.66
N ALA A 179 0.98 -10.95 4.32
CA ALA A 179 1.93 -9.86 4.52
C ALA A 179 3.15 -10.29 5.35
N GLY A 180 2.94 -11.09 6.41
CA GLY A 180 4.02 -11.67 7.21
C GLY A 180 4.91 -12.59 6.39
N CYS A 181 4.31 -13.44 5.53
CA CYS A 181 5.06 -14.32 4.62
C CYS A 181 5.86 -13.51 3.60
N LEU A 182 5.30 -12.42 3.08
CA LEU A 182 5.98 -11.51 2.16
C LEU A 182 7.20 -10.88 2.83
N LEU A 183 7.03 -10.30 4.02
CA LEU A 183 8.12 -9.64 4.73
C LEU A 183 9.23 -10.64 5.10
N GLN A 184 8.86 -11.85 5.54
CA GLN A 184 9.83 -12.90 5.84
C GLN A 184 10.59 -13.36 4.58
N ASP A 185 9.90 -13.58 3.46
CA ASP A 185 10.53 -13.98 2.19
C ASP A 185 11.44 -12.86 1.65
N HIS A 186 10.98 -11.61 1.73
CA HIS A 186 11.76 -10.42 1.38
C HIS A 186 13.07 -10.33 2.17
N ASP A 187 12.99 -10.51 3.50
CA ASP A 187 14.16 -10.41 4.38
C ASP A 187 15.12 -11.60 4.18
N THR A 188 14.58 -12.80 3.91
CA THR A 188 15.37 -14.03 3.78
C THR A 188 16.04 -14.15 2.41
N ARG A 189 15.30 -13.91 1.32
CA ARG A 189 15.80 -14.07 -0.05
C ARG A 189 16.46 -12.83 -0.62
N ALA A 190 16.22 -11.66 -0.02
CA ALA A 190 16.82 -10.39 -0.43
C ALA A 190 16.72 -10.14 -1.95
N THR A 191 17.83 -10.22 -2.67
CA THR A 191 17.88 -9.98 -4.13
C THR A 191 17.17 -11.03 -4.97
N GLU A 192 16.90 -12.22 -4.42
CA GLU A 192 16.19 -13.30 -5.12
C GLU A 192 14.67 -13.20 -4.96
N PHE A 193 14.18 -12.30 -4.11
CA PHE A 193 12.76 -12.12 -3.82
C PHE A 193 11.92 -11.95 -5.09
N GLN A 194 10.81 -12.69 -5.18
CA GLN A 194 9.84 -12.64 -6.27
C GLN A 194 8.53 -12.03 -5.78
N GLN A 195 8.17 -10.86 -6.33
CA GLN A 195 6.92 -10.17 -6.00
C GLN A 195 5.66 -10.81 -6.61
N LEU A 196 5.81 -11.62 -7.68
CA LEU A 196 4.70 -12.21 -8.44
C LEU A 196 3.63 -12.93 -7.58
N PRO A 197 3.98 -13.90 -6.69
CA PRO A 197 2.98 -14.64 -5.95
C PRO A 197 2.13 -13.72 -5.06
N TYR A 198 2.77 -12.81 -4.32
CA TYR A 198 2.08 -11.88 -3.43
C TYR A 198 1.23 -10.87 -4.20
N GLN A 199 1.75 -10.30 -5.29
CA GLN A 199 1.03 -9.38 -6.16
C GLN A 199 -0.27 -10.02 -6.68
N ARG A 200 -0.19 -11.27 -7.15
CA ARG A 200 -1.34 -12.01 -7.68
C ARG A 200 -2.35 -12.32 -6.57
N ILE A 201 -1.87 -12.80 -5.41
CA ILE A 201 -2.74 -13.12 -4.27
C ILE A 201 -3.54 -11.88 -3.85
N PHE A 202 -2.88 -10.75 -3.60
CA PHE A 202 -3.56 -9.52 -3.20
C PHE A 202 -4.50 -8.99 -4.28
N THR A 203 -4.08 -8.99 -5.56
CA THR A 203 -4.93 -8.48 -6.66
C THR A 203 -6.18 -9.33 -6.81
N MET A 204 -6.03 -10.64 -6.92
CA MET A 204 -7.16 -11.54 -7.20
C MET A 204 -8.09 -11.65 -6.00
N LEU A 205 -7.55 -11.68 -4.78
CA LEU A 205 -8.38 -11.68 -3.57
C LEU A 205 -9.17 -10.38 -3.44
N PHE A 206 -8.57 -9.24 -3.81
CA PHE A 206 -9.28 -7.96 -3.79
C PHE A 206 -10.45 -7.98 -4.77
N LEU A 207 -10.24 -8.50 -5.98
CA LEU A 207 -11.29 -8.61 -7.01
C LEU A 207 -12.42 -9.54 -6.57
N GLU A 208 -12.09 -10.71 -6.03
CA GLU A 208 -13.07 -11.69 -5.51
C GLU A 208 -13.93 -11.08 -4.38
N LEU A 209 -13.31 -10.36 -3.45
CA LEU A 209 -14.02 -9.71 -2.33
C LEU A 209 -14.76 -8.42 -2.72
N ASN A 210 -14.61 -7.96 -3.96
CA ASN A 210 -15.35 -6.82 -4.52
C ASN A 210 -16.37 -7.23 -5.58
N ALA A 211 -16.65 -8.53 -5.73
CA ALA A 211 -17.73 -9.02 -6.56
C ALA A 211 -19.09 -8.46 -6.08
N PRO A 212 -20.07 -8.26 -6.98
CA PRO A 212 -21.39 -7.70 -6.65
C PRO A 212 -22.27 -8.76 -5.96
N GLU A 213 -21.92 -9.12 -4.73
CA GLU A 213 -22.67 -10.06 -3.87
C GLU A 213 -23.12 -9.31 -2.59
N PRO A 214 -24.37 -9.48 -2.11
CA PRO A 214 -24.88 -8.75 -0.94
C PRO A 214 -24.02 -8.93 0.33
N VAL A 215 -23.49 -10.15 0.54
CA VAL A 215 -22.61 -10.46 1.68
C VAL A 215 -21.30 -9.65 1.62
N LEU A 216 -20.78 -9.38 0.42
CA LEU A 216 -19.55 -8.63 0.22
C LEU A 216 -19.81 -7.13 0.31
N GLU A 217 -20.94 -6.65 -0.20
CA GLU A 217 -21.36 -5.26 -0.07
C GLU A 217 -21.49 -4.85 1.41
N ALA A 218 -22.06 -5.72 2.24
CA ALA A 218 -22.20 -5.50 3.69
C ALA A 218 -20.86 -5.31 4.42
N ILE A 219 -19.76 -5.89 3.91
CA ILE A 219 -18.42 -5.78 4.50
C ILE A 219 -17.45 -4.94 3.67
N ASN A 220 -17.88 -4.33 2.56
CA ASN A 220 -16.99 -3.74 1.56
C ASN A 220 -16.08 -2.65 2.15
N PHE A 221 -16.63 -1.75 2.95
CA PHE A 221 -15.83 -0.70 3.62
C PHE A 221 -14.70 -1.29 4.48
N HIS A 222 -14.97 -2.39 5.19
CA HIS A 222 -13.97 -3.08 6.00
C HIS A 222 -12.93 -3.79 5.15
N VAL A 223 -13.33 -4.35 4.00
CA VAL A 223 -12.40 -4.91 2.99
C VAL A 223 -11.45 -3.81 2.50
N LEU A 224 -11.97 -2.67 2.05
CA LEU A 224 -11.18 -1.53 1.58
C LEU A 224 -10.20 -1.04 2.65
N THR A 225 -10.68 -0.90 3.88
CA THR A 225 -9.88 -0.49 5.04
C THR A 225 -8.77 -1.49 5.35
N ALA A 226 -9.08 -2.79 5.36
CA ALA A 226 -8.11 -3.86 5.62
C ALA A 226 -7.00 -3.89 4.56
N TYR A 227 -7.35 -3.71 3.27
CA TYR A 227 -6.37 -3.60 2.19
C TYR A 227 -5.49 -2.37 2.33
N CYS A 228 -6.05 -1.21 2.67
CA CYS A 228 -5.26 0.01 2.88
C CYS A 228 -4.26 -0.16 4.02
N HIS A 229 -4.69 -0.71 5.15
CA HIS A 229 -3.78 -0.98 6.27
C HIS A 229 -2.70 -1.98 5.90
N THR A 230 -3.05 -3.05 5.16
CA THR A 230 -2.08 -4.04 4.68
C THR A 230 -1.04 -3.40 3.74
N LEU A 231 -1.49 -2.59 2.78
CA LEU A 231 -0.60 -1.87 1.86
C LEU A 231 0.25 -0.81 2.56
N HIS A 232 -0.27 -0.14 3.59
CA HIS A 232 0.51 0.79 4.41
C HIS A 232 1.64 0.07 5.17
N ILE A 233 1.35 -1.11 5.74
CA ILE A 233 2.36 -1.96 6.39
C ILE A 233 3.42 -2.40 5.37
N LEU A 234 2.99 -2.79 4.17
CA LEU A 234 3.84 -3.23 3.07
C LEU A 234 4.39 -2.09 2.21
N ARG A 235 4.37 -0.84 2.70
CA ARG A 235 4.84 0.32 1.95
C ARG A 235 6.29 0.13 1.46
N PRO A 236 6.69 0.79 0.35
CA PRO A 236 8.02 0.59 -0.24
C PRO A 236 9.21 0.80 0.71
N SER A 237 9.09 1.66 1.73
CA SER A 237 10.14 1.84 2.74
C SER A 237 10.30 0.64 3.69
N LYS A 238 9.34 -0.28 3.74
CA LYS A 238 9.39 -1.54 4.50
C LYS A 238 9.69 -2.75 3.62
N ALA A 239 9.16 -2.79 2.40
CA ALA A 239 9.38 -3.88 1.44
C ALA A 239 9.82 -3.33 0.07
N ALA A 240 11.08 -2.89 -0.02
CA ALA A 240 11.59 -2.16 -1.20
C ALA A 240 11.51 -3.01 -2.49
N ALA A 241 11.80 -4.30 -2.42
CA ALA A 241 11.72 -5.18 -3.59
C ALA A 241 10.28 -5.45 -4.07
N PHE A 242 9.26 -5.10 -3.26
CA PHE A 242 7.85 -5.18 -3.61
C PHE A 242 7.29 -3.87 -4.19
N CYS A 243 8.10 -2.80 -4.31
CA CYS A 243 7.60 -1.46 -4.66
C CYS A 243 6.84 -1.36 -5.99
N TYR A 244 7.21 -2.15 -7.01
CA TYR A 244 6.52 -2.15 -8.30
C TYR A 244 5.14 -2.80 -8.21
N ALA A 245 5.06 -4.01 -7.64
CA ALA A 245 3.79 -4.68 -7.38
C ALA A 245 2.89 -3.87 -6.42
N TRP A 246 3.49 -3.23 -5.42
CA TRP A 246 2.79 -2.33 -4.51
C TRP A 246 2.15 -1.17 -5.27
N LEU A 247 2.89 -0.52 -6.18
CA LEU A 247 2.34 0.55 -7.00
C LEU A 247 1.26 0.04 -7.95
N GLU A 248 1.40 -1.15 -8.54
CA GLU A 248 0.36 -1.78 -9.35
C GLU A 248 -0.93 -2.04 -8.57
N LEU A 249 -0.83 -2.47 -7.29
CA LEU A 249 -1.99 -2.68 -6.42
C LEU A 249 -2.70 -1.37 -6.08
N VAL A 250 -1.93 -0.36 -5.65
CA VAL A 250 -2.46 0.97 -5.30
C VAL A 250 -3.07 1.68 -6.51
N SER A 251 -2.47 1.51 -7.69
CA SER A 251 -2.96 2.12 -8.93
C SER A 251 -3.97 1.26 -9.70
N HIS A 252 -4.33 0.09 -9.18
CA HIS A 252 -5.25 -0.80 -9.87
C HIS A 252 -6.62 -0.14 -10.04
N ARG A 253 -7.17 -0.14 -11.26
CA ARG A 253 -8.42 0.57 -11.62
C ARG A 253 -9.60 0.29 -10.68
N VAL A 254 -9.75 -0.97 -10.24
CA VAL A 254 -10.85 -1.37 -9.34
C VAL A 254 -10.57 -0.89 -7.91
N PHE A 255 -9.32 -0.92 -7.47
CA PHE A 255 -8.94 -0.43 -6.14
C PHE A 255 -9.18 1.08 -6.07
N MET A 256 -8.65 1.84 -7.04
CA MET A 256 -8.84 3.28 -7.13
C MET A 256 -10.33 3.67 -7.23
N GLY A 257 -11.09 3.01 -8.11
CA GLY A 257 -12.52 3.27 -8.26
C GLY A 257 -13.32 3.00 -6.97
N ARG A 258 -13.05 1.90 -6.27
CA ARG A 258 -13.71 1.59 -5.00
C ARG A 258 -13.34 2.58 -3.89
N MET A 259 -12.07 2.97 -3.82
CA MET A 259 -11.53 3.88 -2.80
C MET A 259 -11.99 5.34 -2.99
N LEU A 260 -11.99 5.84 -4.22
CA LEU A 260 -12.19 7.26 -4.50
C LEU A 260 -13.59 7.59 -5.04
N ALA A 261 -14.25 6.66 -5.73
CA ALA A 261 -15.57 6.89 -6.34
C ALA A 261 -16.73 6.23 -5.57
N SER A 262 -16.60 4.95 -5.20
CA SER A 262 -17.72 4.19 -4.63
C SER A 262 -17.92 4.39 -3.12
N ALA A 263 -16.86 4.74 -2.38
CA ALA A 263 -16.94 4.88 -0.93
C ALA A 263 -17.82 6.09 -0.53
N PRO A 264 -18.87 5.89 0.28
CA PRO A 264 -19.77 6.98 0.65
C PRO A 264 -19.05 8.05 1.47
N GLN A 265 -19.45 9.30 1.27
CA GLN A 265 -18.93 10.46 2.01
C GLN A 265 -17.40 10.58 1.96
N GLN A 266 -16.75 10.04 0.92
CA GLN A 266 -15.29 10.12 0.74
C GLN A 266 -14.49 9.53 1.92
N LYS A 267 -15.08 8.60 2.70
CA LYS A 267 -14.46 8.03 3.91
C LYS A 267 -13.14 7.32 3.67
N CYS A 268 -12.92 6.86 2.44
CA CYS A 268 -11.69 6.16 2.02
C CYS A 268 -10.61 7.11 1.47
N TRP A 269 -10.91 8.40 1.23
CA TRP A 269 -9.93 9.36 0.72
C TRP A 269 -8.72 9.53 1.64
N PRO A 270 -8.87 9.70 2.97
CA PRO A 270 -7.70 9.82 3.86
C PRO A 270 -6.79 8.59 3.81
N LEU A 271 -7.40 7.39 3.71
CA LEU A 271 -6.65 6.14 3.61
C LEU A 271 -5.84 6.06 2.31
N TYR A 272 -6.45 6.46 1.18
CA TYR A 272 -5.75 6.47 -0.11
C TYR A 272 -4.66 7.56 -0.17
N ALA A 273 -4.93 8.74 0.40
CA ALA A 273 -3.94 9.81 0.55
C ALA A 273 -2.73 9.36 1.36
N GLN A 274 -2.92 8.59 2.44
CA GLN A 274 -1.83 8.02 3.21
C GLN A 274 -0.94 7.10 2.37
N LEU A 275 -1.51 6.26 1.50
CA LEU A 275 -0.73 5.41 0.60
C LEU A 275 0.10 6.26 -0.38
N LEU A 276 -0.47 7.30 -0.97
CA LEU A 276 0.30 8.21 -1.85
C LEU A 276 1.42 8.93 -1.08
N ILE A 277 1.17 9.35 0.16
CA ILE A 277 2.19 9.93 1.03
C ILE A 277 3.32 8.92 1.29
N ASP A 278 3.01 7.65 1.53
CA ASP A 278 4.03 6.61 1.71
C ASP A 278 4.91 6.45 0.46
N LEU A 279 4.30 6.48 -0.73
CA LEU A 279 5.01 6.45 -2.01
C LEU A 279 5.91 7.67 -2.21
N PHE A 280 5.39 8.88 -1.96
CA PHE A 280 6.16 10.11 -2.12
C PHE A 280 7.30 10.20 -1.13
N LYS A 281 7.08 9.82 0.14
CA LYS A 281 8.15 9.74 1.16
C LYS A 281 9.25 8.76 0.75
N TYR A 282 8.88 7.60 0.18
CA TYR A 282 9.87 6.64 -0.33
C TYR A 282 10.67 7.20 -1.51
N LEU A 283 10.01 7.88 -2.44
CA LEU A 283 10.67 8.47 -3.62
C LEU A 283 11.52 9.69 -3.30
N ALA A 284 11.13 10.49 -2.31
CA ALA A 284 11.72 11.79 -1.99
C ALA A 284 13.27 11.80 -1.93
N PRO A 285 13.96 10.91 -1.19
CA PRO A 285 15.43 10.94 -1.13
C PRO A 285 16.08 10.64 -2.48
N PHE A 286 15.48 9.77 -3.29
CA PHE A 286 16.01 9.48 -4.63
C PHE A 286 15.78 10.66 -5.57
N LEU A 287 14.62 11.31 -5.50
CA LEU A 287 14.25 12.41 -6.39
C LEU A 287 14.94 13.74 -6.07
N ARG A 288 15.49 13.91 -4.85
CA ARG A 288 16.35 15.06 -4.53
C ARG A 288 17.66 15.04 -5.32
N ASN A 289 18.11 13.87 -5.76
CA ASN A 289 19.31 13.73 -6.56
C ASN A 289 19.02 14.01 -8.03
N ALA A 290 19.97 14.65 -8.72
CA ALA A 290 19.84 14.97 -10.14
C ALA A 290 19.89 13.72 -11.04
N GLU A 291 20.62 12.68 -10.62
CA GLU A 291 20.76 11.44 -11.36
C GLU A 291 19.90 10.32 -10.77
N LEU A 292 18.95 9.82 -11.56
CA LEU A 292 18.08 8.71 -11.19
C LEU A 292 18.56 7.41 -11.82
N ALA A 293 18.78 6.40 -11.00
CA ALA A 293 19.01 5.05 -11.49
C ALA A 293 17.78 4.53 -12.25
N LYS A 294 18.00 3.71 -13.28
CA LYS A 294 16.95 3.17 -14.17
C LYS A 294 15.72 2.61 -13.41
N PRO A 295 15.87 1.82 -12.33
CA PRO A 295 14.72 1.34 -11.56
C PRO A 295 13.87 2.47 -10.97
N VAL A 296 14.51 3.49 -10.39
CA VAL A 296 13.84 4.67 -9.83
C VAL A 296 13.11 5.45 -10.92
N THR A 297 13.74 5.64 -12.08
CA THR A 297 13.11 6.30 -13.24
C THR A 297 11.84 5.58 -13.69
N MET A 298 11.82 4.24 -13.69
CA MET A 298 10.60 3.49 -14.01
C MET A 298 9.51 3.71 -12.98
N LEU A 299 9.86 3.68 -11.68
CA LEU A 299 8.91 3.89 -10.60
C LEU A 299 8.33 5.31 -10.66
N TYR A 300 9.17 6.32 -10.87
CA TYR A 300 8.78 7.72 -11.07
C TYR A 300 7.80 7.88 -12.25
N LYS A 301 8.07 7.26 -13.40
CA LYS A 301 7.14 7.25 -14.54
C LYS A 301 5.80 6.58 -14.19
N GLY A 302 5.82 5.51 -13.40
CA GLY A 302 4.60 4.91 -12.84
C GLY A 302 3.83 5.89 -11.98
N THR A 303 4.50 6.58 -11.05
CA THR A 303 3.91 7.59 -10.18
C THR A 303 3.29 8.76 -10.96
N LEU A 304 3.95 9.25 -12.02
CA LEU A 304 3.37 10.28 -12.89
C LEU A 304 2.09 9.80 -13.58
N ARG A 305 2.03 8.55 -14.05
CA ARG A 305 0.80 8.00 -14.64
C ARG A 305 -0.33 7.93 -13.63
N VAL A 306 -0.04 7.52 -12.39
CA VAL A 306 -1.04 7.53 -11.31
C VAL A 306 -1.54 8.94 -11.04
N LEU A 307 -0.65 9.92 -10.90
CA LEU A 307 -1.02 11.32 -10.69
C LEU A 307 -1.84 11.89 -11.85
N LEU A 308 -1.53 11.53 -13.10
CA LEU A 308 -2.31 11.93 -14.28
C LEU A 308 -3.74 11.37 -14.25
N VAL A 309 -3.89 10.09 -13.90
CA VAL A 309 -5.23 9.48 -13.73
C VAL A 309 -6.00 10.17 -12.61
N LEU A 310 -5.34 10.43 -11.46
CA LEU A 310 -5.97 11.13 -10.34
C LEU A 310 -6.38 12.56 -10.71
N LEU A 311 -5.55 13.29 -11.44
CA LEU A 311 -5.86 14.64 -11.91
C LEU A 311 -7.07 14.65 -12.87
N HIS A 312 -7.16 13.66 -13.75
CA HIS A 312 -8.25 13.56 -14.71
C HIS A 312 -9.57 13.10 -14.08
N ASP A 313 -9.54 12.00 -13.32
CA ASP A 313 -10.75 11.33 -12.83
C ASP A 313 -11.22 11.85 -11.45
N PHE A 314 -10.26 12.29 -10.61
CA PHE A 314 -10.47 12.65 -9.21
C PHE A 314 -9.77 13.97 -8.81
N PRO A 315 -9.94 15.07 -9.55
CA PRO A 315 -9.22 16.32 -9.28
C PRO A 315 -9.52 16.88 -7.89
N GLU A 316 -10.75 16.76 -7.39
CA GLU A 316 -11.12 17.23 -6.04
C GLU A 316 -10.35 16.51 -4.93
N PHE A 317 -9.98 15.24 -5.14
CA PHE A 317 -9.13 14.51 -4.20
C PHE A 317 -7.71 15.10 -4.16
N LEU A 318 -7.12 15.41 -5.33
CA LEU A 318 -5.82 16.09 -5.35
C LEU A 318 -5.90 17.50 -4.74
N CYS A 319 -7.01 18.22 -4.97
CA CYS A 319 -7.27 19.52 -4.34
C CYS A 319 -7.28 19.43 -2.82
N ASP A 320 -8.06 18.52 -2.25
CA ASP A 320 -8.27 18.46 -0.79
C ASP A 320 -7.00 18.05 -0.02
N TYR A 321 -6.10 17.28 -0.66
CA TYR A 321 -4.86 16.77 -0.06
C TYR A 321 -3.58 17.42 -0.60
N HIS A 322 -3.69 18.49 -1.40
CA HIS A 322 -2.54 19.12 -2.08
C HIS A 322 -1.41 19.51 -1.11
N TYR A 323 -1.76 20.03 0.07
CA TYR A 323 -0.80 20.48 1.08
C TYR A 323 0.06 19.30 1.56
N GLY A 324 -0.58 18.22 2.05
CA GLY A 324 0.12 17.04 2.54
C GLY A 324 0.98 16.35 1.46
N PHE A 325 0.57 16.40 0.19
CA PHE A 325 1.40 15.88 -0.90
C PHE A 325 2.59 16.79 -1.21
N CYS A 326 2.39 18.11 -1.28
CA CYS A 326 3.46 19.06 -1.54
C CYS A 326 4.51 19.11 -0.42
N ASP A 327 4.10 18.83 0.82
CA ASP A 327 4.99 18.78 1.98
C ASP A 327 6.01 17.63 1.89
N VAL A 328 5.64 16.52 1.24
CA VAL A 328 6.50 15.33 1.11
C VAL A 328 7.23 15.24 -0.23
N ILE A 329 6.73 15.91 -1.28
CA ILE A 329 7.35 15.90 -2.61
C ILE A 329 8.49 16.94 -2.64
N PRO A 330 9.73 16.55 -2.99
CA PRO A 330 10.84 17.49 -3.06
C PRO A 330 10.57 18.70 -3.98
N PRO A 331 11.03 19.91 -3.63
CA PRO A 331 10.75 21.12 -4.41
C PRO A 331 11.23 21.07 -5.87
N ASN A 332 12.29 20.31 -6.16
CA ASN A 332 12.83 20.12 -7.51
C ASN A 332 11.96 19.20 -8.40
N CYS A 333 10.97 18.49 -7.83
CA CYS A 333 10.03 17.63 -8.56
C CYS A 333 8.89 18.45 -9.20
N ILE A 334 9.24 19.43 -10.04
CA ILE A 334 8.30 20.42 -10.60
C ILE A 334 7.08 19.76 -11.26
N GLN A 335 7.29 18.75 -12.11
CA GLN A 335 6.19 18.09 -12.81
C GLN A 335 5.19 17.42 -11.86
N MET A 336 5.67 16.73 -10.82
CA MET A 336 4.78 16.08 -9.84
C MET A 336 3.97 17.10 -9.06
N ARG A 337 4.62 18.18 -8.60
CA ARG A 337 3.94 19.26 -7.87
C ARG A 337 2.92 19.96 -8.76
N ASN A 338 3.25 20.22 -10.02
CA ASN A 338 2.31 20.82 -10.96
C ASN A 338 1.08 19.93 -11.19
N LEU A 339 1.23 18.62 -11.34
CA LEU A 339 0.06 17.72 -11.47
C LEU A 339 -0.91 17.83 -10.28
N ILE A 340 -0.38 18.03 -9.07
CA ILE A 340 -1.21 18.21 -7.87
C ILE A 340 -1.80 19.63 -7.80
N LEU A 341 -0.98 20.65 -8.01
CA LEU A 341 -1.36 22.07 -7.88
C LEU A 341 -2.18 22.59 -9.07
N SER A 342 -2.23 21.85 -10.17
CA SER A 342 -3.15 22.13 -11.30
C SER A 342 -4.52 21.48 -11.13
N ALA A 343 -4.74 20.71 -10.05
CA ALA A 343 -6.08 20.20 -9.75
C ALA A 343 -6.97 21.33 -9.24
N PHE A 344 -8.20 21.38 -9.76
CA PHE A 344 -9.26 22.29 -9.30
C PHE A 344 -10.63 21.59 -9.37
N PRO A 345 -11.65 22.02 -8.61
CA PRO A 345 -12.97 21.40 -8.64
C PRO A 345 -13.62 21.41 -10.03
N ARG A 346 -14.20 20.29 -10.47
CA ARG A 346 -14.74 20.14 -11.85
C ARG A 346 -15.85 21.13 -12.21
N ASN A 347 -16.57 21.65 -11.21
CA ASN A 347 -17.63 22.62 -11.39
C ASN A 347 -17.11 24.08 -11.48
N MET A 348 -15.82 24.31 -11.25
CA MET A 348 -15.19 25.62 -11.40
C MET A 348 -14.77 25.86 -12.86
N ARG A 349 -14.96 27.09 -13.34
CA ARG A 349 -14.44 27.53 -14.65
C ARG A 349 -13.33 28.53 -14.43
N LEU A 350 -12.12 28.16 -14.80
CA LEU A 350 -10.98 29.07 -14.72
C LEU A 350 -10.99 30.02 -15.93
N PRO A 351 -10.86 31.34 -15.74
CA PRO A 351 -10.67 32.27 -16.85
C PRO A 351 -9.33 31.98 -17.54
N ASP A 352 -9.26 32.21 -18.86
CA ASP A 352 -7.99 32.11 -19.58
C ASP A 352 -7.02 33.19 -19.05
N PRO A 353 -5.85 32.80 -18.49
CA PRO A 353 -4.86 33.74 -17.98
C PRO A 353 -4.35 34.76 -19.01
N PHE A 354 -4.47 34.46 -20.31
CA PHE A 354 -4.05 35.33 -21.40
C PHE A 354 -5.16 36.26 -21.90
N THR A 355 -6.34 36.24 -21.28
CA THR A 355 -7.44 37.16 -21.62
C THR A 355 -7.00 38.61 -21.39
N PRO A 356 -6.99 39.48 -22.43
CA PRO A 356 -6.65 40.88 -22.26
C PRO A 356 -7.55 41.57 -21.24
N ASN A 357 -6.96 42.38 -20.35
CA ASN A 357 -7.66 43.12 -19.30
C ASN A 357 -8.45 42.23 -18.30
N LEU A 358 -8.04 40.99 -18.06
CA LEU A 358 -8.59 40.15 -17.00
C LEU A 358 -8.44 40.84 -15.63
N LYS A 359 -9.56 41.12 -14.97
CA LYS A 359 -9.62 41.70 -13.63
C LYS A 359 -9.80 40.60 -12.58
N VAL A 360 -8.68 40.10 -12.04
CA VAL A 360 -8.67 39.01 -11.06
C VAL A 360 -9.40 39.39 -9.77
N ASP A 361 -9.31 40.65 -9.36
CA ASP A 361 -9.98 41.25 -8.20
C ASP A 361 -11.52 41.27 -8.30
N MET A 362 -12.05 41.11 -9.51
CA MET A 362 -13.50 41.06 -9.77
C MET A 362 -14.05 39.63 -9.81
N LEU A 363 -13.20 38.61 -9.71
CA LEU A 363 -13.63 37.22 -9.70
C LEU A 363 -14.26 36.89 -8.34
N PRO A 364 -15.50 36.39 -8.27
CA PRO A 364 -16.15 36.09 -7.00
C PRO A 364 -15.38 35.04 -6.19
N GLU A 365 -14.66 34.14 -6.88
CA GLU A 365 -13.96 33.01 -6.27
C GLU A 365 -12.78 33.42 -5.37
N ILE A 366 -12.23 34.63 -5.52
CA ILE A 366 -11.11 35.10 -4.67
C ILE A 366 -11.52 35.28 -3.21
N SER A 367 -12.84 35.38 -2.93
CA SER A 367 -13.38 35.54 -1.58
C SER A 367 -13.56 34.21 -0.84
N TYR A 368 -13.42 33.07 -1.53
CA TYR A 368 -13.59 31.75 -0.95
C TYR A 368 -12.25 31.13 -0.58
N ASN A 369 -12.13 30.65 0.66
CA ASN A 369 -10.96 29.91 1.09
C ASN A 369 -10.98 28.49 0.50
N PRO A 370 -9.84 27.97 0.02
CA PRO A 370 -9.75 26.58 -0.39
C PRO A 370 -9.89 25.64 0.81
N ARG A 371 -10.42 24.44 0.57
CA ARG A 371 -10.47 23.38 1.58
C ARG A 371 -9.07 22.78 1.76
N ILE A 372 -8.58 22.75 3.00
CA ILE A 372 -7.30 22.14 3.36
C ILE A 372 -7.57 21.09 4.44
N LEU A 373 -7.39 19.80 4.10
CA LEU A 373 -7.64 18.70 5.05
C LEU A 373 -6.43 18.36 5.93
N THR A 374 -5.26 18.88 5.61
CA THR A 374 -4.05 18.72 6.43
C THR A 374 -3.99 19.79 7.52
N ASN A 375 -3.88 19.37 8.79
CA ASN A 375 -3.74 20.30 9.91
C ASN A 375 -2.29 20.80 10.04
N PHE A 376 -1.88 21.70 9.14
CA PHE A 376 -0.54 22.29 9.12
C PHE A 376 -0.23 23.10 10.37
N SER A 377 -1.26 23.58 11.09
CA SER A 377 -1.07 24.31 12.35
C SER A 377 -0.41 23.45 13.45
N LEU A 378 -0.52 22.12 13.36
CA LEU A 378 0.18 21.19 14.25
C LEU A 378 1.65 21.00 13.90
N MET A 379 2.06 21.34 12.67
CA MET A 379 3.47 21.27 12.25
C MET A 379 4.30 22.43 12.81
N ILE A 380 3.63 23.52 13.22
CA ILE A 380 4.25 24.68 13.88
C ILE A 380 4.73 24.27 15.28
N THR A 381 5.94 23.73 15.32
CA THR A 381 6.62 23.24 16.50
C THR A 381 7.94 24.00 16.69
N PRO A 382 8.34 24.27 17.95
CA PRO A 382 7.66 23.93 19.21
C PRO A 382 6.38 24.76 19.46
N THR A 383 5.50 24.31 20.37
CA THR A 383 4.26 25.03 20.71
C THR A 383 4.50 26.47 21.18
N GLN A 384 5.67 26.73 21.79
CA GLN A 384 6.07 28.08 22.17
C GLN A 384 6.25 28.99 20.95
N PHE A 385 6.90 28.49 19.89
CA PHE A 385 7.08 29.24 18.64
C PHE A 385 5.74 29.64 18.01
N LYS A 386 4.74 28.75 18.05
CA LYS A 386 3.37 29.07 17.61
C LYS A 386 2.74 30.20 18.44
N LYS A 387 2.89 30.16 19.77
CA LYS A 387 2.38 31.23 20.65
C LYS A 387 3.07 32.56 20.36
N ASP A 388 4.38 32.54 20.17
CA ASP A 388 5.16 33.75 19.89
C ASP A 388 4.79 34.33 18.52
N LEU A 389 4.54 33.48 17.52
CA LEU A 389 3.99 33.86 16.22
C LEU A 389 2.61 34.52 16.36
N ASP A 390 1.68 33.89 17.10
CA ASP A 390 0.34 34.44 17.33
C ASP A 390 0.40 35.80 18.05
N SER A 391 1.28 35.92 19.07
CA SER A 391 1.55 37.18 19.77
C SER A 391 2.11 38.25 18.85
N TYR A 392 3.08 37.91 18.01
CA TYR A 392 3.69 38.84 17.07
C TYR A 392 2.68 39.28 15.99
N LEU A 393 1.88 38.38 15.44
CA LEU A 393 0.84 38.72 14.45
C LEU A 393 -0.23 39.66 15.04
N LYS A 394 -0.53 39.53 16.34
CA LYS A 394 -1.52 40.38 17.03
C LYS A 394 -0.97 41.75 17.44
N ALA A 395 0.26 41.79 17.98
CA ALA A 395 0.82 43.00 18.60
C ALA A 395 1.89 43.70 17.74
N ARG A 396 2.37 43.07 16.67
CA ARG A 396 3.51 43.49 15.86
C ARG A 396 4.77 43.77 16.70
N ALA A 397 4.92 43.03 17.80
CA ALA A 397 6.00 43.17 18.76
C ALA A 397 6.25 41.81 19.46
N PRO A 398 7.48 41.53 19.91
CA PRO A 398 8.69 42.35 19.77
C PRO A 398 9.34 42.17 18.38
N VAL A 399 10.10 43.16 17.92
CA VAL A 399 10.85 43.08 16.65
C VAL A 399 11.89 41.93 16.64
N THR A 400 12.35 41.51 17.81
CA THR A 400 13.31 40.41 18.00
C THR A 400 12.78 39.08 17.47
N PHE A 401 11.46 38.89 17.43
CA PHE A 401 10.84 37.73 16.82
C PHE A 401 11.28 37.54 15.36
N LEU A 402 11.41 38.63 14.57
CA LEU A 402 11.85 38.55 13.18
C LEU A 402 13.30 38.09 13.04
N SER A 403 14.19 38.56 13.93
CA SER A 403 15.59 38.12 13.92
C SER A 403 15.74 36.66 14.34
N GLU A 404 14.89 36.20 15.27
CA GLU A 404 14.89 34.82 15.77
C GLU A 404 14.18 33.85 14.81
N LEU A 405 13.27 34.34 13.96
CA LEU A 405 12.48 33.53 13.04
C LEU A 405 13.37 32.63 12.17
N ARG A 406 14.44 33.19 11.58
CA ARG A 406 15.37 32.40 10.76
C ARG A 406 15.98 31.25 11.54
N SER A 407 16.38 31.47 12.78
CA SER A 407 16.99 30.45 13.63
C SER A 407 15.99 29.36 14.00
N ASN A 408 14.71 29.70 14.21
CA ASN A 408 13.64 28.72 14.45
C ASN A 408 13.35 27.82 13.23
N LEU A 409 13.54 28.34 12.01
CA LEU A 409 13.33 27.58 10.76
C LEU A 409 14.53 26.70 10.36
N GLN A 410 15.70 26.89 10.96
CA GLN A 410 16.91 26.14 10.67
C GLN A 410 17.07 24.96 11.65
N VAL A 411 17.36 23.77 11.11
CA VAL A 411 17.52 22.53 11.90
C VAL A 411 18.89 21.90 11.77
N SER A 412 19.65 22.25 10.74
CA SER A 412 20.98 21.71 10.51
C SER A 412 21.89 22.74 9.84
N ASN A 413 23.20 22.55 9.98
CA ASN A 413 24.20 23.28 9.20
C ASN A 413 24.62 22.53 7.93
N GLU A 414 24.10 21.33 7.70
CA GLU A 414 24.44 20.50 6.54
C GLU A 414 23.81 21.05 5.25
N PRO A 415 24.59 21.15 4.15
CA PRO A 415 24.06 21.51 2.83
C PRO A 415 22.93 20.56 2.39
N GLY A 416 21.82 21.12 1.93
CA GLY A 416 20.67 20.35 1.42
C GLY A 416 19.61 19.97 2.47
N VAL A 417 19.90 20.08 3.77
CA VAL A 417 18.95 19.80 4.88
C VAL A 417 18.94 20.90 5.94
N ARG A 418 19.38 22.11 5.58
CA ARG A 418 19.53 23.24 6.51
C ARG A 418 18.22 23.71 7.16
N TYR A 419 17.10 23.60 6.46
CA TYR A 419 15.80 24.13 6.88
C TYR A 419 14.82 23.01 7.18
N ASN A 420 13.95 23.25 8.16
CA ASN A 420 12.76 22.43 8.39
C ASN A 420 11.72 22.79 7.32
N ILE A 421 11.75 22.10 6.18
CA ILE A 421 10.89 22.42 5.03
C ILE A 421 9.38 22.42 5.39
N PRO A 422 8.87 21.49 6.23
CA PRO A 422 7.49 21.53 6.68
C PRO A 422 7.07 22.69 7.59
N LEU A 423 8.04 23.34 8.26
CA LEU A 423 7.80 24.48 9.16
C LEU A 423 7.92 25.80 8.40
#